data_AF-A0A9W6SDP9-F1
#
_entry.id   AF-A0A9W6SDP9-F1
#
_cell.length_a   1.000
_cell.length_b   1.000
_cell.length_c   1.000
_cell.angle_alpha   90.00
_cell.angle_beta   90.00
_cell.angle_gamma   90.00
#
_symmetry.space_group_name_H-M   'P 1'
#
loop_
_entity.id
_entity.type
_entity.pdbx_description
1 polymer ?
#
loop_
_entity_poly.entity_id
_entity_poly.type
_entity_poly.pdbx_seq_one_letter_code
_entity_poly.pdbx_strand_id
1 'polypeptide(L)'
;MMSVAADSPRPLRRLALAATMGLAVVTAVEIVHLFVRLHGRSSPTAMGVLNALRLVSVLVAGTIFLVFLLRARRNAEAVGGATQRWSVPWVVLGWVIPVMSLWVPRRIVIDIVKASEPGRPVPYVLINMWWGCFLVGNVGGELLASLLSLGHATEAADVVYAPMSAFAVIAAVLACFVIRAIVRSREQVASRVAEAPGVPPAPRSPESPLWRNLTIVVAVLFGAVVVLIAGRSLLSHAGAGQDPERSGYRYGTAHADPTVTDCEKEAERRYDDESALEFATGCVQAQTDAVLNATKTQPTP
;
A
#
# COMPACT_ATOMS: atom_id res chain seq x y z
N MET A 1 -16.61 40.18 19.44
CA MET A 1 -16.21 39.23 18.37
C MET A 1 -14.73 39.44 18.11
N MET A 2 -13.88 38.41 18.23
CA MET A 2 -12.46 38.55 17.85
C MET A 2 -12.33 38.38 16.34
N SER A 3 -11.80 39.39 15.65
CA SER A 3 -11.41 39.24 14.25
C SER A 3 -10.18 38.35 14.20
N VAL A 4 -10.36 37.09 13.79
CA VAL A 4 -9.23 36.20 13.48
C VAL A 4 -8.64 36.68 12.17
N ALA A 5 -7.54 37.43 12.24
CA ALA A 5 -6.81 37.88 11.07
C ALA A 5 -6.46 36.68 10.18
N ALA A 6 -6.87 36.74 8.91
CA ALA A 6 -6.71 35.62 7.98
C ALA A 6 -5.22 35.34 7.71
N ASP A 7 -4.70 34.24 8.27
CA ASP A 7 -3.29 33.85 8.14
C ASP A 7 -2.94 33.55 6.68
N SER A 8 -1.82 34.11 6.22
CA SER A 8 -1.39 34.00 4.82
C SER A 8 -1.17 32.53 4.42
N PRO A 9 -1.87 32.00 3.39
CA PRO A 9 -1.88 30.58 3.08
C PRO A 9 -0.50 30.06 2.69
N ARG A 10 -0.08 28.95 3.30
CA ARG A 10 1.31 28.48 3.23
C ARG A 10 1.62 27.80 1.89
N PRO A 11 2.84 27.92 1.33
CA PRO A 11 3.16 27.43 -0.01
C PRO A 11 3.08 25.90 -0.11
N LEU A 12 2.03 25.39 -0.75
CA LEU A 12 1.80 23.95 -0.94
C LEU A 12 2.74 23.32 -1.99
N ARG A 13 3.25 24.11 -2.95
CA ARG A 13 3.98 23.64 -4.14
C ARG A 13 5.16 22.69 -3.82
N ARG A 14 5.94 22.94 -2.75
CA ARG A 14 7.05 22.05 -2.34
C ARG A 14 6.56 20.69 -1.86
N LEU A 15 5.47 20.63 -1.08
CA LEU A 15 4.90 19.37 -0.60
C LEU A 15 4.12 18.63 -1.70
N ALA A 16 3.46 19.35 -2.61
CA ALA A 16 2.82 18.75 -3.77
C ALA A 16 3.84 18.09 -4.72
N LEU A 17 5.01 18.73 -4.94
CA LEU A 17 6.14 18.13 -5.64
C LEU A 17 6.64 16.88 -4.92
N ALA A 18 6.90 16.96 -3.61
CA ALA A 18 7.37 15.81 -2.82
C ALA A 18 6.37 14.65 -2.81
N ALA A 19 5.06 14.92 -2.73
CA ALA A 19 4.01 13.90 -2.81
C ALA A 19 3.94 13.26 -4.20
N THR A 20 4.09 14.06 -5.27
CA THR A 20 4.12 13.57 -6.66
C THR A 20 5.36 12.70 -6.90
N MET A 21 6.53 13.09 -6.36
CA MET A 21 7.76 12.30 -6.41
C MET A 21 7.63 11.00 -5.62
N GLY A 22 7.06 11.04 -4.41
CA GLY A 22 6.80 9.85 -3.61
C GLY A 22 5.88 8.85 -4.31
N LEU A 23 4.78 9.33 -4.91
CA LEU A 23 3.88 8.50 -5.73
C LEU A 23 4.62 7.88 -6.93
N ALA A 24 5.47 8.63 -7.62
CA ALA A 24 6.27 8.12 -8.74
C ALA A 24 7.27 7.03 -8.30
N VAL A 25 7.89 7.16 -7.12
CA VAL A 25 8.76 6.11 -6.54
C VAL A 25 7.96 4.86 -6.19
N VAL A 26 6.79 4.99 -5.56
CA VAL A 26 5.90 3.84 -5.30
C VAL A 26 5.54 3.14 -6.62
N THR A 27 5.08 3.89 -7.63
CA THR A 27 4.76 3.35 -8.97
C THR A 27 5.95 2.63 -9.61
N ALA A 28 7.17 3.14 -9.49
CA ALA A 28 8.35 2.47 -10.01
C ALA A 28 8.61 1.12 -9.29
N VAL A 29 8.44 1.05 -7.97
CA VAL A 29 8.60 -0.20 -7.20
C VAL A 29 7.51 -1.21 -7.53
N GLU A 30 6.26 -0.78 -7.75
CA GLU A 30 5.17 -1.66 -8.23
C GLU A 30 5.48 -2.28 -9.60
N ILE A 31 6.01 -1.47 -10.53
CA ILE A 31 6.40 -1.93 -11.87
C ILE A 31 7.55 -2.96 -11.79
N VAL A 32 8.52 -2.76 -10.90
CA VAL A 32 9.59 -3.75 -10.67
C VAL A 32 9.05 -5.04 -10.06
N HIS A 33 8.12 -4.96 -9.09
CA HIS A 33 7.43 -6.14 -8.54
C HIS A 33 6.71 -6.93 -9.63
N LEU A 34 5.93 -6.25 -10.47
CA LEU A 34 5.19 -6.86 -11.57
C LEU A 34 6.16 -7.52 -12.58
N PHE A 35 7.21 -6.81 -12.99
CA PHE A 35 8.23 -7.33 -13.90
C PHE A 35 8.89 -8.60 -13.34
N VAL A 36 9.28 -8.59 -12.07
CA VAL A 36 9.98 -9.73 -11.44
C VAL A 36 9.08 -10.96 -11.30
N ARG A 37 7.80 -10.79 -10.94
CA ARG A 37 6.80 -11.87 -10.94
C ARG A 37 6.61 -12.47 -12.34
N LEU A 38 6.37 -11.62 -13.34
CA LEU A 38 6.15 -12.06 -14.73
C LEU A 38 7.33 -12.83 -15.36
N HIS A 39 8.56 -12.68 -14.86
CA HIS A 39 9.74 -13.38 -15.37
C HIS A 39 10.10 -14.66 -14.61
N GLY A 40 9.40 -14.99 -13.52
CA GLY A 40 9.52 -16.26 -12.78
C GLY A 40 10.89 -16.56 -12.13
N ARG A 41 11.87 -15.66 -12.26
CA ARG A 41 13.28 -15.88 -11.86
C ARG A 41 13.70 -14.88 -10.79
N SER A 42 13.27 -15.11 -9.55
CA SER A 42 13.74 -14.36 -8.39
C SER A 42 14.02 -15.27 -7.21
N SER A 43 15.06 -14.95 -6.44
CA SER A 43 15.30 -15.60 -5.14
C SER A 43 14.30 -15.07 -4.10
N PRO A 44 13.95 -15.87 -3.07
CA PRO A 44 13.13 -15.39 -1.96
C PRO A 44 13.70 -14.13 -1.28
N THR A 45 15.04 -14.02 -1.23
CA THR A 45 15.76 -12.84 -0.73
C THR A 45 15.49 -11.59 -1.56
N ALA A 46 15.47 -11.68 -2.90
CA ALA A 46 15.16 -10.55 -3.77
C ALA A 46 13.71 -10.08 -3.60
N MET A 47 12.76 -11.02 -3.51
CA MET A 47 11.34 -10.69 -3.24
C MET A 47 11.16 -10.06 -1.86
N GLY A 48 11.90 -10.53 -0.83
CA GLY A 48 11.94 -9.88 0.49
C GLY A 48 12.42 -8.43 0.44
N VAL A 49 13.51 -8.15 -0.28
CA VAL A 49 14.02 -6.78 -0.48
C VAL A 49 13.02 -5.91 -1.24
N LEU A 50 12.40 -6.42 -2.30
CA LEU A 50 11.37 -5.68 -3.05
C LEU A 50 10.13 -5.39 -2.20
N ASN A 51 9.70 -6.32 -1.33
CA ASN A 51 8.61 -6.08 -0.37
C ASN A 51 8.98 -4.98 0.65
N ALA A 52 10.22 -4.99 1.18
CA ALA A 52 10.70 -3.96 2.09
C ALA A 52 10.79 -2.57 1.41
N LEU A 53 11.30 -2.49 0.18
CA LEU A 53 11.34 -1.26 -0.62
C LEU A 53 9.94 -0.72 -0.90
N ARG A 54 8.98 -1.59 -1.24
CA ARG A 54 7.56 -1.24 -1.43
C ARG A 54 7.00 -0.62 -0.15
N LEU A 55 7.16 -1.29 0.99
CA LEU A 55 6.70 -0.83 2.30
C LEU A 55 7.26 0.56 2.66
N VAL A 56 8.59 0.75 2.53
CA VAL A 56 9.26 2.03 2.83
C VAL A 56 8.82 3.14 1.87
N SER A 57 8.64 2.85 0.58
CA SER A 57 8.17 3.83 -0.40
C SER A 57 6.74 4.31 -0.08
N VAL A 58 5.83 3.39 0.27
CA VAL A 58 4.44 3.70 0.66
C VAL A 58 4.39 4.47 1.99
N LEU A 59 5.23 4.10 2.96
CA LEU A 59 5.40 4.83 4.22
C LEU A 59 5.76 6.30 4.01
N VAL A 60 6.79 6.56 3.20
CA VAL A 60 7.29 7.91 2.93
C VAL A 60 6.29 8.70 2.08
N ALA A 61 5.81 8.14 0.97
CA ALA A 61 4.85 8.80 0.09
C ALA A 61 3.52 9.10 0.81
N GLY A 62 2.99 8.13 1.56
CA GLY A 62 1.78 8.28 2.37
C GLY A 62 1.94 9.37 3.43
N THR A 63 3.04 9.37 4.19
CA THR A 63 3.32 10.42 5.18
C THR A 63 3.36 11.82 4.54
N ILE A 64 4.06 11.98 3.42
CA ILE A 64 4.13 13.27 2.70
C ILE A 64 2.74 13.69 2.18
N PHE A 65 1.94 12.74 1.68
CA PHE A 65 0.58 12.99 1.19
C PHE A 65 -0.38 13.39 2.33
N LEU A 66 -0.32 12.73 3.49
CA LEU A 66 -1.08 13.10 4.70
C LEU A 66 -0.73 14.52 5.16
N VAL A 67 0.56 14.86 5.21
CA VAL A 67 1.04 16.21 5.56
C VAL A 67 0.61 17.26 4.53
N PHE A 68 0.60 16.90 3.23
CA PHE A 68 0.02 17.75 2.18
C PHE A 68 -1.48 17.99 2.39
N LEU A 69 -2.27 16.95 2.64
CA LEU A 69 -3.72 17.08 2.91
C LEU A 69 -4.00 17.95 4.13
N LEU A 70 -3.26 17.76 5.24
CA LEU A 70 -3.40 18.56 6.46
C LEU A 70 -3.11 20.06 6.24
N ARG A 71 -2.14 20.40 5.37
CA ARG A 71 -1.87 21.82 5.02
C ARG A 71 -2.85 22.35 3.98
N ALA A 72 -3.24 21.58 2.97
CA ALA A 72 -4.24 21.96 1.98
C ALA A 72 -5.59 22.26 2.62
N ARG A 73 -5.98 21.45 3.62
CA ARG A 73 -7.16 21.65 4.47
C ARG A 73 -7.14 22.99 5.21
N ARG A 74 -6.06 23.31 5.94
CA ARG A 74 -5.97 24.61 6.67
C ARG A 74 -5.99 25.80 5.73
N ASN A 75 -5.28 25.72 4.61
CA ASN A 75 -5.36 26.74 3.58
C ASN A 75 -6.80 26.87 3.03
N ALA A 76 -7.67 25.86 3.14
CA ALA A 76 -9.08 25.91 2.76
C ALA A 76 -9.93 26.59 3.84
N GLU A 77 -9.76 26.16 5.10
CA GLU A 77 -10.40 26.77 6.28
C GLU A 77 -10.12 28.28 6.35
N ALA A 78 -8.89 28.72 6.04
CA ALA A 78 -8.46 30.12 6.02
C ALA A 78 -8.98 30.97 4.84
N VAL A 79 -9.54 30.36 3.79
CA VAL A 79 -10.00 31.07 2.57
C VAL A 79 -11.51 30.98 2.39
N GLY A 80 -12.08 29.79 2.53
CA GLY A 80 -13.51 29.57 2.30
C GLY A 80 -14.38 29.70 3.54
N GLY A 81 -13.80 29.85 4.74
CA GLY A 81 -14.51 29.89 6.04
C GLY A 81 -15.26 28.61 6.42
N ALA A 82 -15.44 27.68 5.49
CA ALA A 82 -16.21 26.46 5.66
C ALA A 82 -15.54 25.47 6.63
N THR A 83 -16.21 25.20 7.74
CA THR A 83 -15.80 24.17 8.71
C THR A 83 -15.76 22.80 8.05
N GLN A 84 -14.58 22.19 8.04
CA GLN A 84 -14.34 20.86 7.48
C GLN A 84 -15.03 19.79 8.33
N ARG A 85 -15.83 18.93 7.68
CA ARG A 85 -16.76 17.99 8.33
C ARG A 85 -16.12 16.99 9.30
N TRP A 86 -14.87 16.61 9.05
CA TRP A 86 -14.10 15.68 9.87
C TRP A 86 -13.11 16.44 10.74
N SER A 87 -12.83 15.98 11.96
CA SER A 87 -11.74 16.54 12.79
C SER A 87 -10.36 16.11 12.28
N VAL A 88 -9.29 16.78 12.73
CA VAL A 88 -7.91 16.53 12.27
C VAL A 88 -7.45 15.07 12.43
N PRO A 89 -7.72 14.34 13.54
CA PRO A 89 -7.33 12.93 13.69
C PRO A 89 -7.87 12.01 12.59
N TRP A 90 -9.08 12.28 12.06
CA TRP A 90 -9.66 11.50 10.97
C TRP A 90 -8.89 11.57 9.66
N VAL A 91 -8.01 12.57 9.50
CA VAL A 91 -7.11 12.64 8.34
C VAL A 91 -6.03 11.56 8.39
N VAL A 92 -5.71 11.00 9.57
CA VAL A 92 -4.85 9.82 9.71
C VAL A 92 -5.70 8.55 9.90
N LEU A 93 -6.61 8.56 10.88
CA LEU A 93 -7.43 7.38 11.23
C LEU A 93 -8.29 6.88 10.06
N GLY A 94 -8.69 7.78 9.15
CA GLY A 94 -9.43 7.44 7.94
C GLY A 94 -8.67 6.59 6.92
N TRP A 95 -7.34 6.44 7.04
CA TRP A 95 -6.52 5.52 6.22
C TRP A 95 -6.06 4.27 6.99
N VAL A 96 -6.24 4.27 8.30
CA VAL A 96 -5.72 3.24 9.23
C VAL A 96 -6.82 2.26 9.64
N ILE A 97 -8.01 2.77 9.92
CA ILE A 97 -9.16 1.95 10.34
C ILE A 97 -9.77 1.34 9.07
N PRO A 98 -9.72 0.01 8.84
CA PRO A 98 -10.01 -0.58 7.53
C PRO A 98 -11.39 -0.20 6.97
N VAL A 99 -12.42 -0.31 7.82
CA VAL A 99 -13.80 0.08 7.50
C VAL A 99 -13.91 1.53 7.04
N MET A 100 -13.20 2.45 7.70
CA MET A 100 -13.23 3.88 7.38
C MET A 100 -12.40 4.21 6.14
N SER A 101 -11.35 3.42 5.88
CA SER A 101 -10.52 3.51 4.67
C SER A 101 -11.23 3.06 3.39
N LEU A 102 -12.53 2.72 3.45
CA LEU A 102 -13.39 2.53 2.29
C LEU A 102 -14.03 3.84 1.79
N TRP A 103 -14.14 4.90 2.62
CA TRP A 103 -14.81 6.15 2.21
C TRP A 103 -14.30 7.45 2.83
N VAL A 104 -13.64 7.43 3.99
CA VAL A 104 -13.24 8.66 4.71
C VAL A 104 -12.21 9.47 3.92
N PRO A 105 -11.15 8.90 3.33
CA PRO A 105 -10.17 9.67 2.56
C PRO A 105 -10.77 10.36 1.34
N ARG A 106 -11.66 9.68 0.60
CA ARG A 106 -12.43 10.28 -0.50
C ARG A 106 -13.24 11.49 -0.04
N ARG A 107 -13.93 11.39 1.10
CA ARG A 107 -14.71 12.51 1.66
C ARG A 107 -13.80 13.68 2.06
N ILE A 108 -12.66 13.42 2.69
CA ILE A 108 -11.67 14.45 3.04
C ILE A 108 -11.16 15.20 1.80
N VAL A 109 -10.83 14.50 0.71
CA VAL A 109 -10.39 15.14 -0.54
C VAL A 109 -11.49 16.00 -1.16
N ILE A 110 -12.76 15.52 -1.16
CA ILE A 110 -13.92 16.30 -1.61
C ILE A 110 -14.10 17.56 -0.75
N ASP A 111 -14.06 17.44 0.58
CA ASP A 111 -14.24 18.55 1.51
C ASP A 111 -13.10 19.59 1.38
N ILE A 112 -11.85 19.15 1.17
CA ILE A 112 -10.71 20.03 0.90
C ILE A 112 -10.88 20.78 -0.41
N VAL A 113 -11.27 20.12 -1.51
CA VAL A 113 -11.47 20.79 -2.81
C VAL A 113 -12.64 21.76 -2.75
N LYS A 114 -13.77 21.35 -2.14
CA LYS A 114 -14.98 22.19 -2.02
C LYS A 114 -14.74 23.48 -1.23
N ALA A 115 -13.92 23.43 -0.17
CA ALA A 115 -13.52 24.60 0.60
C ALA A 115 -12.31 25.36 0.01
N SER A 116 -11.63 24.80 -0.99
CA SER A 116 -10.45 25.44 -1.63
C SER A 116 -10.83 26.57 -2.57
N GLU A 117 -11.99 26.48 -3.23
CA GLU A 117 -12.47 27.46 -4.19
C GLU A 117 -14.01 27.49 -4.21
N PRO A 118 -14.66 28.17 -3.23
CA PRO A 118 -16.11 28.26 -3.15
C PRO A 118 -16.74 28.75 -4.45
N GLY A 119 -17.78 28.06 -4.92
CA GLY A 119 -18.46 28.36 -6.19
C GLY A 119 -17.94 27.58 -7.41
N ARG A 120 -16.75 26.96 -7.35
CA ARG A 120 -16.26 26.09 -8.44
C ARG A 120 -16.82 24.66 -8.30
N PRO A 121 -17.24 23.99 -9.39
CA PRO A 121 -17.67 22.60 -9.32
C PRO A 121 -16.51 21.68 -8.89
N VAL A 122 -16.78 20.80 -7.92
CA VAL A 122 -15.83 19.77 -7.46
C VAL A 122 -15.66 18.73 -8.58
N PRO A 123 -14.42 18.30 -8.91
CA PRO A 123 -14.16 17.33 -9.97
C PRO A 123 -14.45 15.90 -9.48
N TYR A 124 -15.72 15.61 -9.17
CA TYR A 124 -16.16 14.34 -8.60
C TYR A 124 -15.77 13.13 -9.45
N VAL A 125 -15.79 13.24 -10.78
CA VAL A 125 -15.41 12.14 -11.68
C VAL A 125 -13.95 11.72 -11.44
N LEU A 126 -13.01 12.68 -11.43
CA LEU A 126 -11.59 12.43 -11.16
C LEU A 126 -11.37 11.81 -9.78
N ILE A 127 -12.03 12.35 -8.75
CA ILE A 127 -11.89 11.86 -7.36
C ILE A 127 -12.52 10.47 -7.21
N ASN A 128 -13.63 10.18 -7.90
CA ASN A 128 -14.28 8.87 -7.89
C ASN A 128 -13.45 7.82 -8.64
N MET A 129 -12.91 8.16 -9.81
CA MET A 129 -12.03 7.26 -10.58
C MET A 129 -10.75 6.95 -9.79
N TRP A 130 -10.10 7.96 -9.23
CA TRP A 130 -8.95 7.79 -8.35
C TRP A 130 -9.25 6.80 -7.21
N TRP A 131 -10.36 7.03 -6.51
CA TRP A 131 -10.74 6.22 -5.34
C TRP A 131 -11.17 4.81 -5.71
N GLY A 132 -11.87 4.63 -6.84
CA GLY A 132 -12.25 3.32 -7.36
C GLY A 132 -11.04 2.49 -7.73
N CYS A 133 -10.11 3.05 -8.51
CA CYS A 133 -8.85 2.37 -8.85
C CYS A 133 -8.01 2.06 -7.60
N PHE A 134 -7.99 2.96 -6.61
CA PHE A 134 -7.29 2.71 -5.34
C PHE A 134 -7.90 1.51 -4.59
N LEU A 135 -9.22 1.49 -4.40
CA LEU A 135 -9.90 0.38 -3.71
C LEU A 135 -9.74 -0.95 -4.44
N VAL A 136 -9.88 -0.99 -5.78
CA VAL A 136 -9.70 -2.23 -6.55
C VAL A 136 -8.25 -2.72 -6.44
N GLY A 137 -7.27 -1.87 -6.77
CA GLY A 137 -5.87 -2.29 -6.85
C GLY A 137 -5.19 -2.61 -5.52
N ASN A 138 -5.71 -2.11 -4.39
CA ASN A 138 -5.14 -2.34 -3.06
C ASN A 138 -6.03 -3.27 -2.23
N VAL A 139 -7.29 -2.89 -1.97
CA VAL A 139 -8.20 -3.66 -1.09
C VAL A 139 -8.77 -4.89 -1.81
N GLY A 140 -9.15 -4.77 -3.09
CA GLY A 140 -9.64 -5.89 -3.89
C GLY A 140 -8.56 -6.96 -4.11
N GLY A 141 -7.34 -6.52 -4.43
CA GLY A 141 -6.17 -7.41 -4.59
C GLY A 141 -5.80 -8.18 -3.32
N GLU A 142 -5.67 -7.49 -2.18
CA GLU A 142 -5.33 -8.15 -0.91
C GLU A 142 -6.43 -9.13 -0.45
N LEU A 143 -7.71 -8.76 -0.59
CA LEU A 143 -8.83 -9.63 -0.24
C LEU A 143 -8.89 -10.88 -1.13
N LEU A 144 -8.75 -10.72 -2.45
CA LEU A 144 -8.81 -11.85 -3.38
C LEU A 144 -7.59 -12.77 -3.25
N ALA A 145 -6.39 -12.22 -3.05
CA ALA A 145 -5.20 -13.03 -2.76
C ALA A 145 -5.35 -13.79 -1.44
N SER A 146 -5.94 -13.17 -0.40
CA SER A 146 -6.22 -13.86 0.88
C SER A 146 -7.21 -15.02 0.68
N LEU A 147 -8.30 -14.81 -0.06
CA LEU A 147 -9.30 -15.84 -0.34
C LEU A 147 -8.73 -17.01 -1.16
N LEU A 148 -7.88 -16.73 -2.17
CA LEU A 148 -7.21 -17.77 -2.96
C LEU A 148 -6.18 -18.55 -2.14
N SER A 149 -5.46 -17.89 -1.23
CA SER A 149 -4.47 -18.55 -0.36
C SER A 149 -5.08 -19.58 0.59
N LEU A 150 -6.35 -19.42 0.96
CA LEU A 150 -7.10 -20.38 1.79
C LEU A 150 -7.48 -21.67 1.04
N GLY A 151 -7.39 -21.69 -0.28
CA GLY A 151 -7.66 -22.85 -1.13
C GLY A 151 -6.41 -23.45 -1.78
N HIS A 152 -5.22 -23.18 -1.22
CA HIS A 152 -3.89 -23.62 -1.69
C HIS A 152 -3.52 -23.28 -3.16
N ALA A 153 -4.38 -22.59 -3.90
CA ALA A 153 -4.20 -22.22 -5.31
C ALA A 153 -3.20 -21.05 -5.51
N THR A 154 -1.93 -21.30 -5.19
CA THR A 154 -0.85 -20.29 -5.23
C THR A 154 -0.64 -19.68 -6.62
N GLU A 155 -0.70 -20.48 -7.70
CA GLU A 155 -0.56 -19.98 -9.07
C GLU A 155 -1.65 -18.97 -9.48
N ALA A 156 -2.86 -19.11 -8.93
CA ALA A 156 -3.96 -18.17 -9.21
C ALA A 156 -3.70 -16.76 -8.64
N ALA A 157 -2.84 -16.63 -7.62
CA ALA A 157 -2.54 -15.36 -6.99
C ALA A 157 -1.75 -14.40 -7.91
N ASP A 158 -0.83 -14.92 -8.75
CA ASP A 158 -0.07 -14.09 -9.68
C ASP A 158 -0.90 -13.64 -10.89
N VAL A 159 -1.85 -14.46 -11.35
CA VAL A 159 -2.85 -14.06 -12.35
C VAL A 159 -3.71 -12.89 -11.87
N VAL A 160 -4.01 -12.85 -10.56
CA VAL A 160 -4.71 -11.73 -9.91
C VAL A 160 -3.79 -10.53 -9.66
N TYR A 161 -2.50 -10.74 -9.36
CA TYR A 161 -1.57 -9.65 -9.07
C TYR A 161 -1.44 -8.65 -10.21
N ALA A 162 -1.32 -9.14 -11.46
CA ALA A 162 -1.10 -8.31 -12.63
C ALA A 162 -2.18 -7.21 -12.84
N PRO A 163 -3.49 -7.52 -12.97
CA PRO A 163 -4.52 -6.49 -13.13
C PRO A 163 -4.64 -5.56 -11.90
N MET A 164 -4.43 -6.07 -10.69
CA MET A 164 -4.53 -5.25 -9.47
C MET A 164 -3.39 -4.22 -9.39
N SER A 165 -2.18 -4.60 -9.78
CA SER A 165 -1.05 -3.66 -9.90
C SER A 165 -1.33 -2.54 -10.91
N ALA A 166 -1.98 -2.84 -12.04
CA ALA A 166 -2.38 -1.83 -13.02
C ALA A 166 -3.39 -0.82 -12.44
N PHE A 167 -4.38 -1.28 -11.66
CA PHE A 167 -5.30 -0.38 -10.94
C PHE A 167 -4.57 0.50 -9.91
N ALA A 168 -3.57 -0.03 -9.19
CA ALA A 168 -2.76 0.75 -8.26
C ALA A 168 -1.92 1.84 -8.97
N VAL A 169 -1.32 1.53 -10.12
CA VAL A 169 -0.60 2.50 -10.96
C VAL A 169 -1.53 3.59 -11.49
N ILE A 170 -2.72 3.22 -12.00
CA ILE A 170 -3.73 4.19 -12.45
C ILE A 170 -4.17 5.08 -11.28
N ALA A 171 -4.37 4.52 -10.08
CA ALA A 171 -4.70 5.29 -8.89
C ALA A 171 -3.60 6.31 -8.53
N ALA A 172 -2.32 5.94 -8.60
CA ALA A 172 -1.20 6.87 -8.34
C ALA A 172 -1.16 8.02 -9.36
N VAL A 173 -1.42 7.75 -10.65
CA VAL A 173 -1.51 8.78 -11.70
C VAL A 173 -2.70 9.72 -11.45
N LEU A 174 -3.88 9.19 -11.11
CA LEU A 174 -5.05 9.99 -10.80
C LEU A 174 -4.89 10.81 -9.50
N ALA A 175 -4.18 10.27 -8.49
CA ALA A 175 -3.77 11.02 -7.30
C ALA A 175 -2.89 12.23 -7.65
N CYS A 176 -1.94 12.08 -8.58
CA CYS A 176 -1.13 13.19 -9.08
C CYS A 176 -1.99 14.28 -9.76
N PHE A 177 -3.05 13.90 -10.48
CA PHE A 177 -4.01 14.86 -11.04
C PHE A 177 -4.86 15.55 -9.96
N VAL A 178 -5.28 14.84 -8.90
CA VAL A 178 -5.97 15.42 -7.73
C VAL A 178 -5.07 16.43 -7.00
N ILE A 179 -3.80 16.11 -6.76
CA ILE A 179 -2.80 17.03 -6.17
C ILE A 179 -2.66 18.28 -7.04
N ARG A 180 -2.50 18.11 -8.36
CA ARG A 180 -2.40 19.23 -9.32
C ARG A 180 -3.66 20.10 -9.33
N ALA A 181 -4.85 19.51 -9.22
CA ALA A 181 -6.11 20.26 -9.16
C ALA A 181 -6.18 21.13 -7.89
N ILE A 182 -5.88 20.55 -6.72
CA ILE A 182 -5.83 21.27 -5.43
C ILE A 182 -4.84 22.44 -5.50
N VAL A 183 -3.63 22.22 -6.04
CA VAL A 183 -2.60 23.26 -6.15
C VAL A 183 -2.98 24.37 -7.14
N ARG A 184 -3.48 24.01 -8.33
CA ARG A 184 -3.88 25.01 -9.36
C ARG A 184 -4.96 25.95 -8.86
N SER A 185 -5.99 25.45 -8.16
CA SER A 185 -6.99 26.31 -7.52
C SER A 185 -6.37 27.30 -6.52
N ARG A 186 -5.25 26.97 -5.87
CA ARG A 186 -4.60 27.89 -4.92
C ARG A 186 -3.69 28.90 -5.60
N GLU A 187 -2.99 28.49 -6.64
CA GLU A 187 -2.19 29.41 -7.46
C GLU A 187 -3.12 30.44 -8.14
N GLN A 188 -4.31 30.03 -8.60
CA GLN A 188 -5.34 30.91 -9.19
C GLN A 188 -6.02 31.85 -8.17
N VAL A 189 -6.26 31.41 -6.92
CA VAL A 189 -6.78 32.31 -5.87
C VAL A 189 -5.71 33.28 -5.39
N ALA A 190 -4.46 32.82 -5.23
CA ALA A 190 -3.36 33.66 -4.80
C ALA A 190 -3.01 34.76 -5.81
N SER A 191 -3.05 34.47 -7.13
CA SER A 191 -2.82 35.50 -8.14
C SER A 191 -3.90 36.57 -8.13
N ARG A 192 -5.19 36.18 -8.06
CA ARG A 192 -6.33 37.12 -7.97
C ARG A 192 -6.24 38.06 -6.76
N VAL A 193 -5.73 37.57 -5.63
CA VAL A 193 -5.54 38.40 -4.42
C VAL A 193 -4.31 39.33 -4.55
N ALA A 194 -3.24 38.88 -5.22
CA ALA A 194 -2.07 39.71 -5.47
C ALA A 194 -2.29 40.79 -6.55
N GLU A 195 -3.24 40.57 -7.46
CA GLU A 195 -3.63 41.50 -8.52
C GLU A 195 -4.72 42.49 -8.07
N ALA A 196 -5.34 42.27 -6.90
CA ALA A 196 -6.36 43.16 -6.33
C ALA A 196 -5.74 44.49 -5.83
N PRO A 197 -6.12 45.66 -6.40
CA PRO A 197 -5.50 46.93 -6.05
C PRO A 197 -5.67 47.29 -4.56
N GLY A 198 -4.58 47.67 -3.92
CA GLY A 198 -4.59 48.23 -2.55
C GLY A 198 -4.68 47.22 -1.41
N VAL A 199 -4.70 45.91 -1.66
CA VAL A 199 -4.69 44.88 -0.60
C VAL A 199 -3.23 44.54 -0.20
N PRO A 200 -2.73 44.95 0.99
CA PRO A 200 -1.40 44.55 1.41
C PRO A 200 -1.35 43.04 1.71
N PRO A 201 -0.23 42.35 1.43
CA PRO A 201 -0.11 40.92 1.66
C PRO A 201 -0.24 40.61 3.17
N ALA A 202 -1.17 39.72 3.51
CA ALA A 202 -1.44 39.36 4.90
C ALA A 202 -0.17 38.87 5.63
N PRO A 203 0.04 39.25 6.91
CA PRO A 203 1.15 38.73 7.70
C PRO A 203 1.15 37.19 7.76
N ARG A 204 2.34 36.59 7.69
CA ARG A 204 2.53 35.15 7.94
C ARG A 204 2.63 34.91 9.43
N SER A 205 1.69 34.15 10.01
CA SER A 205 1.82 33.71 11.40
C SER A 205 3.02 32.77 11.58
N PRO A 206 3.73 32.84 12.72
CA PRO A 206 4.71 31.83 13.07
C PRO A 206 4.08 30.43 13.11
N GLU A 207 4.83 29.40 12.72
CA GLU A 207 4.37 28.03 12.90
C GLU A 207 4.41 27.63 14.38
N SER A 208 3.24 27.67 15.04
CA SER A 208 3.14 27.24 16.43
C SER A 208 3.62 25.79 16.59
N PRO A 209 4.36 25.47 17.68
CA PRO A 209 5.10 24.21 17.79
C PRO A 209 4.21 22.96 17.70
N LEU A 210 2.94 23.06 18.12
CA LEU A 210 1.90 22.05 17.94
C LEU A 210 1.82 21.51 16.49
N TRP A 211 2.09 22.34 15.48
CA TRP A 211 2.05 21.95 14.07
C TRP A 211 3.35 21.29 13.55
N ARG A 212 4.50 21.64 14.15
CA ARG A 212 5.76 20.90 13.97
C ARG A 212 5.60 19.49 14.55
N ASN A 213 5.08 19.43 15.77
CA ASN A 213 4.85 18.19 16.51
C ASN A 213 3.81 17.30 15.82
N LEU A 214 2.69 17.86 15.32
CA LEU A 214 1.70 17.05 14.58
C LEU A 214 2.31 16.38 13.34
N THR A 215 3.24 17.05 12.64
CA THR A 215 3.91 16.47 11.47
C THR A 215 4.71 15.21 11.85
N ILE A 216 5.39 15.24 12.99
CA ILE A 216 6.12 14.10 13.55
C ILE A 216 5.15 13.02 14.04
N VAL A 217 4.08 13.39 14.76
CA VAL A 217 3.06 12.45 15.25
C VAL A 217 2.34 11.72 14.10
N VAL A 218 2.04 12.40 13.00
CA VAL A 218 1.47 11.77 11.79
C VAL A 218 2.42 10.73 11.21
N ALA A 219 3.71 11.06 11.08
CA ALA A 219 4.74 10.15 10.57
C ALA A 219 4.93 8.92 11.49
N VAL A 220 4.98 9.14 12.81
CA VAL A 220 5.15 8.06 13.81
C VAL A 220 3.92 7.16 13.89
N LEU A 221 2.70 7.70 13.89
CA LEU A 221 1.48 6.90 13.93
C LEU A 221 1.26 6.10 12.63
N PHE A 222 1.45 6.72 11.46
CA PHE A 222 1.36 6.02 10.19
C PHE A 222 2.47 4.97 10.04
N GLY A 223 3.69 5.30 10.47
CA GLY A 223 4.82 4.39 10.59
C GLY A 223 4.52 3.15 11.42
N ALA A 224 4.13 3.35 12.68
CA ALA A 224 3.84 2.27 13.62
C ALA A 224 2.71 1.35 13.12
N VAL A 225 1.63 1.91 12.57
CA VAL A 225 0.52 1.13 12.00
C VAL A 225 0.99 0.23 10.86
N VAL A 226 1.68 0.79 9.88
CA VAL A 226 2.10 0.04 8.68
C VAL A 226 3.18 -0.99 9.02
N VAL A 227 4.05 -0.70 10.01
CA VAL A 227 4.99 -1.67 10.57
C VAL A 227 4.27 -2.79 11.34
N LEU A 228 3.19 -2.52 12.06
CA LEU A 228 2.38 -3.57 12.71
C LEU A 228 1.65 -4.46 11.70
N ILE A 229 1.12 -3.88 10.61
CA ILE A 229 0.47 -4.62 9.52
C ILE A 229 1.49 -5.54 8.82
N ALA A 230 2.62 -4.99 8.37
CA ALA A 230 3.66 -5.78 7.72
C ALA A 230 4.36 -6.78 8.68
N GLY A 231 4.54 -6.39 9.94
CA GLY A 231 5.11 -7.25 10.98
C GLY A 231 4.27 -8.49 11.26
N ARG A 232 2.93 -8.37 11.22
CA ARG A 232 2.03 -9.54 11.29
C ARG A 232 2.26 -10.52 10.13
N SER A 233 2.47 -10.02 8.92
CA SER A 233 2.77 -10.85 7.74
C SER A 233 4.19 -11.44 7.77
N LEU A 234 5.15 -10.79 8.43
CA LEU A 234 6.50 -11.36 8.64
C LEU A 234 6.49 -12.45 9.72
N LEU A 235 5.75 -12.25 10.81
CA LEU A 235 5.62 -13.23 11.89
C LEU A 235 4.93 -14.54 11.43
N SER A 236 3.96 -14.48 10.51
CA SER A 236 3.34 -15.69 9.95
C SER A 236 4.32 -16.53 9.11
N HIS A 237 5.30 -15.89 8.47
CA HIS A 237 6.36 -16.61 7.72
C HIS A 237 7.49 -17.09 8.64
N ALA A 238 7.85 -16.32 9.67
CA ALA A 238 8.84 -16.73 10.66
C ALA A 238 8.41 -17.98 11.44
N GLY A 239 7.14 -18.03 11.88
CA GLY A 239 6.59 -19.19 12.60
C GLY A 239 6.47 -20.46 11.74
N ALA A 240 6.38 -20.33 10.41
CA ALA A 240 6.33 -21.48 9.50
C ALA A 240 7.69 -22.18 9.31
N GLY A 241 8.81 -21.47 9.55
CA GLY A 241 10.17 -22.00 9.35
C GLY A 241 10.83 -22.59 10.60
N GLN A 242 10.13 -22.65 11.74
CA GLN A 242 10.77 -22.86 13.05
C GLN A 242 10.45 -24.21 13.73
N ASP A 243 9.74 -25.11 13.04
CA ASP A 243 9.40 -26.46 13.53
C ASP A 243 9.88 -27.54 12.51
N PRO A 244 11.20 -27.62 12.20
CA PRO A 244 11.73 -28.53 11.17
C PRO A 244 11.48 -30.01 11.51
N GLU A 245 11.51 -30.34 12.80
CA GLU A 245 11.20 -31.68 13.34
C GLU A 245 9.72 -32.07 13.13
N ARG A 246 8.84 -31.11 12.80
CA ARG A 246 7.41 -31.36 12.55
C ARG A 246 7.01 -31.19 11.10
N SER A 247 7.73 -30.37 10.33
CA SER A 247 7.60 -30.30 8.88
C SER A 247 8.01 -31.62 8.21
N GLY A 248 9.17 -32.18 8.59
CA GLY A 248 9.69 -33.42 7.99
C GLY A 248 8.86 -34.68 8.24
N TYR A 249 7.96 -34.67 9.23
CA TYR A 249 7.01 -35.75 9.52
C TYR A 249 5.58 -35.48 9.02
N ARG A 250 5.24 -34.23 8.64
CA ARG A 250 3.92 -33.91 8.06
C ARG A 250 3.88 -34.09 6.55
N TYR A 251 5.01 -33.84 5.87
CA TYR A 251 5.22 -34.18 4.46
C TYR A 251 6.56 -34.91 4.37
N GLY A 252 6.60 -36.11 3.78
CA GLY A 252 7.74 -37.04 3.85
C GLY A 252 8.98 -36.64 3.05
N THR A 253 9.61 -35.52 3.41
CA THR A 253 10.62 -34.82 2.60
C THR A 253 11.97 -34.64 3.30
N ALA A 254 12.07 -34.86 4.62
CA ALA A 254 13.35 -34.83 5.34
C ALA A 254 14.09 -36.18 5.27
N HIS A 255 13.35 -37.28 5.46
CA HIS A 255 13.83 -38.65 5.27
C HIS A 255 12.76 -39.44 4.52
N ALA A 256 12.89 -39.52 3.19
CA ALA A 256 12.18 -40.54 2.42
C ALA A 256 12.73 -41.92 2.87
N ASP A 257 11.89 -42.70 3.54
CA ASP A 257 12.23 -44.06 3.93
C ASP A 257 12.50 -44.88 2.66
N PRO A 258 13.73 -45.40 2.44
CA PRO A 258 14.10 -46.09 1.20
C PRO A 258 13.37 -47.42 1.00
N THR A 259 12.57 -47.88 1.97
CA THR A 259 11.68 -49.04 1.82
C THR A 259 10.33 -48.69 1.18
N VAL A 260 9.95 -47.41 1.09
CA VAL A 260 8.68 -46.97 0.46
C VAL A 260 8.84 -46.89 -1.05
N THR A 261 8.55 -47.99 -1.74
CA THR A 261 8.58 -48.10 -3.21
C THR A 261 7.29 -47.62 -3.89
N ASP A 262 6.21 -47.41 -3.13
CA ASP A 262 4.86 -47.13 -3.61
C ASP A 262 4.25 -46.02 -2.72
N CYS A 263 4.36 -44.77 -3.18
CA CYS A 263 3.95 -43.59 -2.42
C CYS A 263 2.42 -43.49 -2.24
N GLU A 264 1.65 -43.93 -3.24
CA GLU A 264 0.19 -43.85 -3.29
C GLU A 264 -0.42 -44.84 -2.29
N LYS A 265 -0.01 -46.10 -2.37
CA LYS A 265 -0.48 -47.19 -1.49
C LYS A 265 0.04 -47.12 -0.05
N GLU A 266 1.03 -46.30 0.23
CA GLU A 266 1.45 -45.96 1.59
C GLU A 266 0.70 -44.73 2.13
N ALA A 267 0.22 -43.84 1.25
CA ALA A 267 -0.68 -42.74 1.60
C ALA A 267 -2.06 -43.27 2.05
N GLU A 268 -2.70 -44.08 1.20
CA GLU A 268 -3.99 -44.74 1.47
C GLU A 268 -4.00 -45.55 2.77
N ARG A 269 -2.84 -46.07 3.20
CA ARG A 269 -2.69 -46.85 4.44
C ARG A 269 -2.50 -46.02 5.70
N ARG A 270 -2.31 -44.70 5.59
CA ARG A 270 -1.94 -43.81 6.70
C ARG A 270 -2.88 -42.61 6.87
N TYR A 271 -3.61 -42.21 5.84
CA TYR A 271 -4.38 -40.98 5.80
C TYR A 271 -5.72 -41.15 5.07
N ASP A 272 -6.76 -40.49 5.56
CA ASP A 272 -8.03 -40.36 4.84
C ASP A 272 -7.90 -39.31 3.71
N ASP A 273 -8.40 -39.67 2.51
CA ASP A 273 -8.43 -38.94 1.22
C ASP A 273 -7.56 -37.67 1.10
N GLU A 274 -8.03 -36.53 1.62
CA GLU A 274 -7.43 -35.20 1.39
C GLU A 274 -5.97 -35.13 1.87
N SER A 275 -5.63 -35.81 2.97
CA SER A 275 -4.25 -35.90 3.47
C SER A 275 -3.40 -36.96 2.73
N ALA A 276 -4.03 -37.92 2.04
CA ALA A 276 -3.32 -38.94 1.27
C ALA A 276 -2.71 -38.36 -0.02
N LEU A 277 -3.47 -37.54 -0.76
CA LEU A 277 -2.98 -36.86 -1.96
C LEU A 277 -1.79 -35.95 -1.67
N GLU A 278 -1.85 -35.22 -0.55
CA GLU A 278 -0.77 -34.36 -0.05
C GLU A 278 0.51 -35.16 0.29
N PHE A 279 0.37 -36.30 0.99
CA PHE A 279 1.51 -37.18 1.29
C PHE A 279 2.13 -37.79 0.02
N ALA A 280 1.30 -38.33 -0.88
CA ALA A 280 1.75 -38.99 -2.10
C ALA A 280 2.55 -38.02 -3.00
N THR A 281 2.07 -36.79 -3.15
CA THR A 281 2.75 -35.73 -3.93
C THR A 281 4.15 -35.42 -3.35
N GLY A 282 4.25 -35.23 -2.03
CA GLY A 282 5.54 -34.97 -1.38
C GLY A 282 6.53 -36.14 -1.48
N CYS A 283 6.02 -37.38 -1.37
CA CYS A 283 6.81 -38.61 -1.50
C CYS A 283 7.40 -38.77 -2.92
N VAL A 284 6.60 -38.59 -3.97
CA VAL A 284 7.05 -38.67 -5.37
C VAL A 284 8.07 -37.56 -5.69
N GLN A 285 7.87 -36.34 -5.16
CA GLN A 285 8.83 -35.25 -5.36
C GLN A 285 10.18 -35.54 -4.67
N ALA A 286 10.19 -36.07 -3.44
CA ALA A 286 11.42 -36.46 -2.74
C ALA A 286 12.18 -37.58 -3.47
N GLN A 287 11.48 -38.59 -4.01
CA GLN A 287 12.09 -39.62 -4.87
C GLN A 287 12.71 -39.00 -6.14
N THR A 288 12.01 -38.04 -6.77
CA THR A 288 12.48 -37.36 -7.98
C THR A 288 13.76 -36.55 -7.72
N ASP A 289 13.80 -35.77 -6.63
CA ASP A 289 14.98 -35.00 -6.25
C ASP A 289 16.18 -35.89 -5.89
N ALA A 290 15.94 -37.06 -5.27
CA ALA A 290 16.98 -38.05 -5.01
C ALA A 290 17.60 -38.59 -6.32
N VAL A 291 16.78 -38.97 -7.31
CA VAL A 291 17.24 -39.43 -8.63
C VAL A 291 18.00 -38.31 -9.38
N LEU A 292 17.49 -37.08 -9.34
CA LEU A 292 18.15 -35.93 -9.98
C LEU A 292 19.51 -35.61 -9.34
N ASN A 293 19.66 -35.77 -8.02
CA ASN A 293 20.93 -35.53 -7.34
C ASN A 293 21.92 -36.70 -7.49
N ALA A 294 21.43 -37.95 -7.56
CA ALA A 294 22.25 -39.09 -7.96
C ALA A 294 22.79 -38.93 -9.40
N THR A 295 21.95 -38.45 -10.31
CA THR A 295 22.36 -38.18 -11.71
C THR A 295 23.42 -37.07 -11.80
N LYS A 296 23.31 -36.00 -11.00
CA LYS A 296 24.32 -34.92 -10.93
C LYS A 296 25.66 -35.35 -10.31
N THR A 297 25.70 -36.47 -9.59
CA THR A 297 26.90 -36.95 -8.87
C THR A 297 27.63 -38.09 -9.59
N GLN A 298 27.11 -38.59 -10.72
CA GLN A 298 27.91 -39.42 -11.63
C GLN A 298 28.96 -38.56 -12.34
N PRO A 299 30.26 -38.92 -12.29
CA PRO A 299 31.26 -38.28 -13.13
C PRO A 299 30.98 -38.62 -14.59
N THR A 300 31.08 -37.61 -15.47
CA THR A 300 31.10 -37.83 -16.92
C THR A 300 32.32 -38.67 -17.33
N PRO A 301 32.17 -39.60 -18.29
CA PRO A 301 33.25 -40.46 -18.79
C PRO A 301 34.29 -39.70 -19.63
#